data_AF-A0A9Q4MGN2-F1
#
_entry.id   AF-A0A9Q4MGN2-F1
#
_cell.length_a   1.000
_cell.length_b   1.000
_cell.length_c   1.000
_cell.angle_alpha   90.00
_cell.angle_beta   90.00
_cell.angle_gamma   90.00
#
_symmetry.space_group_name_H-M   'P 1'
#
loop_
_entity.id
_entity.type
_entity.pdbx_description
1 polymer ?
#
loop_
_entity_poly.entity_id
_entity_poly.type
_entity_poly.pdbx_seq_one_letter_code
_entity_poly.pdbx_strand_id
1 'polypeptide(L)'
;LPYITAGAAGPLHLDEKLTRAEFQRMTSDLLERCRTPFNAVMKDAGLNVSQIDEVILVGGSTRMPAVAELVKELAGKDPHKGVNP
;
A
#
# COMPACT_ATOMS: atom_id res chain seq x y z
N LEU A 1 -14.55 -18.32 22.18
CA LEU A 1 -13.22 -18.27 21.53
C LEU A 1 -13.45 -18.57 20.06
N PRO A 2 -12.98 -17.76 19.09
CA PRO A 2 -13.48 -17.83 17.73
C PRO A 2 -12.87 -19.08 17.06
N TYR A 3 -13.62 -20.16 17.06
CA TYR A 3 -13.40 -21.27 16.15
C TYR A 3 -14.00 -20.87 14.80
N ILE A 4 -13.36 -21.28 13.71
CA ILE A 4 -13.81 -20.94 12.36
C ILE A 4 -15.05 -21.74 11.99
N THR A 5 -15.09 -23.01 12.41
CA THR A 5 -16.23 -23.91 12.17
C THR A 5 -16.21 -25.08 13.16
N ALA A 6 -17.25 -25.92 13.15
CA ALA A 6 -17.31 -27.16 13.92
C ALA A 6 -17.28 -28.37 12.96
N GLY A 7 -16.29 -29.25 13.15
CA GLY A 7 -16.21 -30.53 12.46
C GLY A 7 -16.77 -31.67 13.31
N ALA A 8 -16.75 -32.89 12.76
CA ALA A 8 -17.19 -34.09 13.46
C ALA A 8 -16.44 -34.36 14.79
N ALA A 9 -15.22 -33.83 14.93
CA ALA A 9 -14.38 -33.94 16.12
C ALA A 9 -14.43 -32.72 17.06
N GLY A 10 -15.29 -31.73 16.78
CA GLY A 10 -15.44 -30.50 17.57
C GLY A 10 -14.98 -29.22 16.85
N PRO A 11 -14.78 -28.12 17.60
CA PRO A 11 -14.43 -26.81 17.05
C PRO A 11 -13.05 -26.81 16.36
N LEU A 12 -12.98 -26.24 15.15
CA LEU A 12 -11.75 -26.05 14.39
C LEU A 12 -11.24 -24.61 14.56
N HIS A 13 -9.96 -24.48 14.88
CA HIS A 13 -9.28 -23.20 15.08
C HIS A 13 -8.20 -22.99 14.02
N LEU A 14 -7.98 -21.75 13.61
CA LEU A 14 -6.84 -21.36 12.77
C LEU A 14 -5.95 -20.44 13.60
N ASP A 15 -4.70 -20.85 13.74
CA ASP A 15 -3.65 -20.03 14.34
C ASP A 15 -2.49 -19.97 13.33
N GLU A 16 -2.32 -18.80 12.71
CA GLU A 16 -1.33 -18.57 11.66
C GLU A 16 -0.63 -17.24 11.91
N LYS A 17 0.69 -17.24 11.74
CA LYS A 17 1.51 -16.03 11.87
C LYS A 17 1.73 -15.41 10.50
N LEU A 18 1.13 -14.25 10.26
CA LEU A 18 1.39 -13.46 9.06
C LEU A 18 2.45 -12.40 9.33
N THR A 19 3.60 -12.51 8.68
CA THR A 19 4.65 -11.49 8.74
C THR A 19 4.35 -10.34 7.79
N ARG A 20 4.95 -9.17 8.06
CA ARG A 20 4.87 -8.01 7.17
C ARG A 20 5.39 -8.33 5.76
N ALA A 21 6.49 -9.07 5.67
CA ALA A 21 7.10 -9.43 4.38
C ALA A 21 6.16 -10.31 3.55
N GLU A 22 5.50 -11.28 4.18
CA GLU A 22 4.50 -12.12 3.50
C GLU A 22 3.29 -11.31 3.04
N PHE A 23 2.74 -10.45 3.89
CA PHE A 23 1.63 -9.58 3.50
C PHE A 23 2.01 -8.68 2.32
N GLN A 24 3.19 -8.04 2.36
CA GLN A 24 3.67 -7.21 1.26
C GLN A 24 3.86 -8.00 -0.04
N ARG A 25 4.37 -9.24 0.05
CA ARG A 25 4.49 -10.14 -1.10
C ARG A 25 3.13 -10.54 -1.66
N MET A 26 2.14 -10.78 -0.81
CA MET A 26 0.77 -11.12 -1.22
C MET A 26 0.04 -9.96 -1.90
N THR A 27 0.45 -8.71 -1.63
CA THR A 27 -0.20 -7.50 -2.17
C THR A 27 0.69 -6.73 -3.14
N SER A 28 1.81 -7.29 -3.60
CA SER A 28 2.79 -6.56 -4.41
C SER A 28 2.22 -6.14 -5.76
N ASP A 29 1.35 -6.97 -6.35
CA ASP A 29 0.67 -6.67 -7.62
C ASP A 29 -0.24 -5.44 -7.49
N LEU A 30 -0.89 -5.25 -6.34
CA LEU A 30 -1.75 -4.09 -6.07
C LEU A 30 -0.93 -2.79 -6.00
N LEU A 31 0.25 -2.85 -5.39
CA LEU A 31 1.20 -1.72 -5.33
C LEU A 31 1.73 -1.37 -6.71
N GLU A 32 2.15 -2.36 -7.50
CA GLU A 32 2.69 -2.15 -8.85
C GLU A 32 1.66 -1.53 -9.80
N ARG A 33 0.38 -1.90 -9.66
CA ARG A 33 -0.73 -1.28 -10.42
C ARG A 33 -0.89 0.22 -10.18
N CYS A 34 -0.36 0.78 -9.09
CA CYS A 34 -0.38 2.23 -8.84
C CYS A 34 0.62 3.02 -9.70
N ARG A 35 1.65 2.36 -10.26
CA ARG A 35 2.65 3.04 -11.11
C ARG A 35 2.06 3.52 -12.43
N THR A 36 1.19 2.71 -13.04
CA THR A 36 0.54 3.02 -14.31
C THR A 36 -0.26 4.33 -14.27
N PRO A 37 -1.21 4.55 -13.33
CA PRO A 37 -1.95 5.80 -13.27
C PRO A 37 -1.07 7.00 -12.90
N PHE A 38 -0.05 6.83 -12.04
CA PHE A 38 0.89 7.90 -11.74
C PHE A 38 1.61 8.39 -13.00
N ASN A 39 2.24 7.48 -13.75
CA ASN A 39 2.96 7.83 -14.97
C ASN A 39 2.05 8.39 -16.07
N ALA A 40 0.82 7.88 -16.18
CA ALA A 40 -0.17 8.40 -17.12
C ALA A 40 -0.51 9.86 -16.81
N VAL A 41 -0.78 10.20 -15.55
CA VAL A 41 -1.09 11.58 -15.14
C VAL A 41 0.09 12.52 -15.36
N MET A 42 1.31 12.10 -15.04
CA MET A 42 2.51 12.92 -15.30
C MET A 42 2.69 13.22 -16.78
N LYS A 43 2.46 12.21 -17.63
CA LYS A 43 2.51 12.34 -19.10
C LYS A 43 1.41 13.28 -19.61
N ASP A 44 0.18 13.10 -19.15
CA ASP A 44 -0.96 13.91 -19.59
C ASP A 44 -0.83 15.37 -19.14
N ALA A 45 -0.25 15.59 -17.96
CA ALA A 45 0.08 16.93 -17.46
C ALA A 45 1.28 17.56 -18.18
N GLY A 46 2.07 16.79 -18.94
CA GLY A 46 3.31 17.25 -19.56
C GLY A 46 4.37 17.70 -18.56
N LEU A 47 4.34 17.15 -17.34
CA LEU A 47 5.22 17.52 -16.24
C LEU A 47 6.28 16.45 -15.99
N ASN A 48 7.47 16.89 -15.60
CA ASN A 48 8.49 16.02 -15.03
C ASN A 48 8.25 15.85 -13.54
N VAL A 49 8.67 14.70 -12.99
CA VAL A 49 8.59 14.40 -11.55
C VAL A 49 9.26 15.48 -10.69
N SER A 50 10.35 16.10 -11.18
CA SER A 50 11.05 17.19 -10.49
C SER A 50 10.21 18.45 -10.29
N GLN A 51 9.10 18.60 -11.02
CA GLN A 51 8.17 19.72 -10.93
C GLN A 51 7.07 19.50 -9.88
N ILE A 52 7.04 18.34 -9.21
CA ILE A 52 6.15 18.12 -8.08
C ILE A 52 6.70 18.90 -6.89
N ASP A 53 5.95 19.88 -6.38
CA ASP A 53 6.38 20.67 -5.22
C ASP A 53 6.27 19.86 -3.92
N GLU A 54 5.08 19.30 -3.68
CA GLU A 54 4.75 18.52 -2.49
C GLU A 54 3.97 17.26 -2.84
N VAL A 55 4.08 16.25 -1.97
CA VAL A 55 3.39 14.97 -2.08
C VAL A 55 2.50 14.79 -0.86
N ILE A 56 1.19 14.60 -1.07
CA ILE A 56 0.21 14.39 0.00
C ILE A 56 -0.33 12.96 -0.09
N LEU A 57 -0.34 12.25 1.05
CA LEU A 57 -0.96 10.93 1.16
C LEU A 57 -2.34 11.05 1.80
N VAL A 58 -3.36 10.51 1.13
CA VAL A 58 -4.75 10.51 1.58
C VAL A 58 -5.32 9.10 1.51
N GLY A 59 -6.04 8.69 2.55
CA GLY A 59 -6.65 7.37 2.69
C GLY A 59 -5.85 6.47 3.63
N GLY A 60 -6.55 5.70 4.47
CA GLY A 60 -5.93 4.87 5.50
C GLY A 60 -4.94 3.81 5.00
N SER A 61 -5.10 3.33 3.75
CA SER A 61 -4.17 2.37 3.13
C SER A 61 -2.77 2.97 2.88
N THR A 62 -2.64 4.30 2.80
CA THR A 62 -1.35 4.97 2.63
C THR A 62 -0.45 4.89 3.87
N ARG A 63 -0.99 4.43 5.01
CA ARG A 63 -0.22 4.15 6.23
C ARG A 63 0.66 2.90 6.11
N MET A 64 0.46 2.08 5.08
CA MET A 64 1.31 0.93 4.81
C MET A 64 2.71 1.41 4.39
N PRO A 65 3.80 0.97 5.06
CA PRO A 65 5.15 1.45 4.74
C PRO A 65 5.54 1.28 3.27
N ALA A 66 5.14 0.17 2.63
CA ALA A 66 5.42 -0.09 1.22
C ALA A 66 4.78 0.95 0.27
N VAL A 67 3.65 1.57 0.65
CA VAL A 67 3.02 2.63 -0.14
C VAL A 67 3.84 3.91 -0.07
N ALA A 68 4.33 4.29 1.12
CA ALA A 68 5.17 5.47 1.28
C ALA A 68 6.50 5.33 0.51
N GLU A 69 7.11 4.14 0.56
CA GLU A 69 8.33 3.86 -0.22
C GLU A 69 8.08 3.91 -1.72
N LEU A 70 6.99 3.31 -2.21
CA LEU A 70 6.61 3.39 -3.63
C LEU A 70 6.43 4.84 -4.08
N VAL A 71 5.74 5.66 -3.28
CA VAL A 71 5.52 7.07 -3.61
C VAL A 71 6.84 7.85 -3.60
N LYS A 72 7.75 7.56 -2.67
CA LYS A 72 9.09 8.16 -2.66
C LYS A 72 9.90 7.77 -3.90
N GLU A 73 9.80 6.52 -4.34
CA GLU A 73 10.44 6.03 -5.57
C GLU A 73 9.88 6.75 -6.80
N LEU A 74 8.56 6.91 -6.89
CA LEU A 74 7.88 7.51 -8.04
C LEU A 74 8.04 9.03 -8.10
N ALA A 75 7.88 9.71 -6.96
CA ALA A 75 7.87 11.18 -6.86
C ALA A 75 9.25 11.77 -6.54
N GLY A 76 10.22 10.95 -6.14
CA GLY A 76 11.57 11.39 -5.73
C GLY A 76 11.60 12.25 -4.47
N LYS A 77 10.48 12.35 -3.74
CA LYS A 77 10.29 13.22 -2.57
C LYS A 77 9.57 12.47 -1.45
N ASP A 78 9.90 12.83 -0.21
CA ASP A 78 9.18 12.31 0.95
C ASP A 78 7.77 12.94 1.05
N PRO A 79 6.74 12.15 1.40
CA PRO A 79 5.38 12.65 1.56
C PRO A 79 5.26 13.57 2.78
N HIS A 80 4.44 14.61 2.63
CA HIS A 80 4.13 15.56 3.69
C HIS A 80 3.34 14.87 4.82
N LYS A 81 3.77 15.09 6.07
CA LYS A 81 3.21 14.43 7.27
C LYS A 81 2.11 15.24 7.98
N GLY A 82 1.81 16.45 7.52
CA GLY A 82 0.85 17.36 8.14
C GLY A 82 -0.63 17.04 7.85
N VAL A 83 -0.92 16.07 6.98
CA VAL A 83 -2.29 15.67 6.64
C VAL A 83 -2.58 14.32 7.28
N ASN A 84 -3.75 14.19 7.93
CA ASN A 84 -4.20 12.91 8.47
C ASN A 84 -4.73 12.03 7.32
N PRO A 85 -4.08 10.91 6.98
CA PRO A 85 -4.50 10.06 5.87
C PRO A 85 -5.71 9.18 6.20
#